data_AF-A0AAN6I2V6-F1
#
_entry.id   AF-A0AAN6I2V6-F1
#
_cell.length_a   1.000
_cell.length_b   1.000
_cell.length_c   1.000
_cell.angle_alpha   90.00
_cell.angle_beta   90.00
_cell.angle_gamma   90.00
#
_symmetry.space_group_name_H-M   'P 1'
#
loop_
_entity.id
_entity.type
_entity.pdbx_description
1 polymer ?
#
loop_
_entity_poly.entity_id
_entity_poly.type
_entity_poly.pdbx_seq_one_letter_code
_entity_poly.pdbx_strand_id
1 'polypeptide(L)'
;MFGMPNTPEEVAHGEEEMRVLEWRGEQRRLFMMKGDKKSEALAALRDPKVYLSTIIQFCQDILMYGFSTFLPSILKSDLGYTSLQAQYLTVPCYMFSGTVFILAARVSDKTRIRGPLIILLDLFGIVGYALLLGGTSSGVKYFACYLICMCLYVPGLNEAWLATNLAPRFKRAVGLGINQTLGNVAGVVSAQVYRDPPKYVLGHAFTLGCIGMGILCSALSTVLLARRNRANIRACETGVDGRGIKRDIGDDSIEFRFVT
;
A
#
# COMPACT_ATOMS: atom_id res chain seq x y z
N MET A 1 3.38 19.10 18.18
CA MET A 1 4.84 18.89 18.08
C MET A 1 5.16 17.75 19.02
N PHE A 2 5.15 16.52 18.50
CA PHE A 2 5.51 15.32 19.27
C PHE A 2 6.99 15.43 19.65
N GLY A 3 7.41 14.94 20.82
CA GLY A 3 8.79 15.00 21.34
C GLY A 3 9.82 14.20 20.54
N MET A 4 9.74 14.26 19.21
CA MET A 4 10.78 13.78 18.33
C MET A 4 11.86 14.87 18.21
N PRO A 5 13.13 14.49 18.38
CA PRO A 5 14.26 15.39 18.20
C PRO A 5 14.29 16.00 16.80
N ASN A 6 14.55 17.31 16.72
CA ASN A 6 14.50 18.11 15.50
C ASN A 6 15.86 18.19 14.79
N THR A 7 16.95 17.87 15.48
CA THR A 7 18.31 17.89 14.93
C THR A 7 18.99 16.52 15.10
N PRO A 8 19.88 16.14 14.18
CA PRO A 8 20.75 14.96 14.33
C PRO A 8 21.49 14.93 15.66
N GLU A 9 21.83 16.12 16.17
CA GLU A 9 22.55 16.34 17.42
C GLU A 9 21.81 15.87 18.65
N GLU A 10 20.48 15.88 18.63
CA GLU A 10 19.64 15.42 19.74
C GLU A 10 19.47 13.88 19.78
N VAL A 11 19.92 13.15 18.73
CA VAL A 11 19.72 11.70 18.57
C VAL A 11 21.03 10.92 18.54
N ALA A 12 22.10 11.51 18.00
CA ALA A 12 23.35 10.80 17.79
C ALA A 12 24.00 10.44 19.14
N HIS A 13 24.26 9.15 19.36
CA HIS A 13 24.97 8.68 20.56
C HIS A 13 26.50 8.54 20.31
N GLY A 14 26.98 8.95 19.13
CA GLY A 14 28.40 9.00 18.76
C GLY A 14 28.68 9.74 17.45
N GLU A 15 29.95 10.05 17.18
CA GLU A 15 30.38 10.82 16.00
C GLU A 15 30.07 10.13 14.66
N GLU A 16 30.12 8.80 14.63
CA GLU A 16 29.86 8.03 13.41
C GLU A 16 28.36 8.05 13.06
N GLU A 17 27.48 7.92 14.06
CA GLU A 17 26.03 8.08 13.88
C GLU A 17 25.69 9.51 13.46
N MET A 18 26.34 10.52 14.05
CA MET A 18 26.16 11.92 13.65
C MET A 18 26.49 12.11 12.17
N ARG A 19 27.67 11.65 11.70
CA ARG A 19 28.08 11.74 10.30
C ARG A 19 27.09 11.07 9.36
N VAL A 20 26.58 9.90 9.71
CA VAL A 20 25.57 9.20 8.92
C VAL A 20 24.24 9.97 8.88
N LEU A 21 23.81 10.56 10.01
CA LEU A 21 22.59 11.35 10.09
C LEU A 21 22.69 12.66 9.32
N GLU A 22 23.82 13.35 9.39
CA GLU A 22 24.12 14.55 8.62
C GLU A 22 24.14 14.26 7.12
N TRP A 23 24.86 13.21 6.69
CA TRP A 23 24.90 12.79 5.29
C TRP A 23 23.49 12.42 4.76
N ARG A 24 22.70 11.67 5.54
CA ARG A 24 21.29 11.37 5.23
C ARG A 24 20.41 12.63 5.25
N GLY A 25 20.76 13.62 6.06
CA GLY A 25 20.10 14.91 6.18
C GLY A 25 20.31 15.76 4.94
N GLU A 26 21.56 15.89 4.50
CA GLU A 26 21.93 16.59 3.27
C GLU A 26 21.31 15.95 2.03
N GLN A 27 21.41 14.62 1.89
CA GLN A 27 20.77 13.88 0.80
C GLN A 27 19.26 14.15 0.77
N ARG A 28 18.58 14.07 1.93
CA ARG A 28 17.17 14.46 2.03
C ARG A 28 16.96 15.92 1.65
N ARG A 29 17.82 16.85 2.06
CA ARG A 29 17.68 18.28 1.76
C ARG A 29 17.77 18.55 0.25
N LEU A 30 18.67 17.87 -0.45
CA LEU A 30 18.87 17.98 -1.89
C LEU A 30 17.63 17.56 -2.69
N PHE A 31 16.97 16.45 -2.32
CA PHE A 31 15.76 15.98 -3.01
C PHE A 31 14.45 16.63 -2.53
N MET A 32 14.47 17.36 -1.41
CA MET A 32 13.27 17.87 -0.73
C MET A 32 13.07 19.39 -0.78
N MET A 33 14.12 20.16 -1.05
CA MET A 33 14.08 21.62 -1.10
C MET A 33 14.48 22.11 -2.49
N LYS A 34 13.51 22.31 -3.39
CA LYS A 34 13.52 23.32 -4.47
C LYS A 34 12.34 23.11 -5.43
N GLY A 35 11.27 23.87 -5.21
CA GLY A 35 10.14 23.94 -6.13
C GLY A 35 9.10 24.97 -5.68
N ASP A 36 8.48 25.67 -6.64
CA ASP A 36 7.24 26.40 -6.39
C ASP A 36 6.15 25.38 -6.02
N LYS A 37 5.43 25.61 -4.90
CA LYS A 37 4.37 24.72 -4.40
C LYS A 37 3.36 24.38 -5.49
N LYS A 38 3.02 25.34 -6.35
CA LYS A 38 2.07 25.13 -7.46
C LYS A 38 2.62 24.15 -8.51
N SER A 39 3.90 24.27 -8.84
CA SER A 39 4.58 23.36 -9.76
C SER A 39 4.67 21.94 -9.19
N GLU A 40 5.01 21.79 -7.90
CA GLU A 40 5.04 20.49 -7.23
C GLU A 40 3.66 19.82 -7.15
N ALA A 41 2.60 20.58 -6.90
CA ALA A 41 1.23 20.06 -6.93
C ALA A 41 0.83 19.60 -8.33
N LEU A 42 1.15 20.39 -9.37
CA LEU A 42 0.86 20.01 -10.74
C LEU A 42 1.68 18.78 -11.17
N ALA A 43 2.91 18.64 -10.68
CA ALA A 43 3.73 17.47 -10.90
C ALA A 43 3.13 16.22 -10.25
N ALA A 44 2.54 16.33 -9.05
CA ALA A 44 1.84 15.23 -8.40
C ALA A 44 0.60 14.80 -9.21
N LEU A 45 -0.18 15.77 -9.70
CA LEU A 45 -1.37 15.55 -10.52
C LEU A 45 -1.07 14.96 -11.91
N ARG A 46 0.17 15.02 -12.37
CA ARG A 46 0.57 14.44 -13.66
C ARG A 46 1.37 13.15 -13.49
N ASP A 47 1.62 12.71 -12.26
CA ASP A 47 2.46 11.54 -12.02
C ASP A 47 1.65 10.24 -12.14
N PRO A 48 1.93 9.38 -13.14
CA PRO A 48 1.23 8.11 -13.28
C PRO A 48 1.42 7.18 -12.08
N LYS A 49 2.50 7.35 -11.29
CA LYS A 49 2.73 6.56 -10.07
C LYS A 49 1.62 6.80 -9.03
N VAL A 50 1.15 8.04 -8.91
CA VAL A 50 0.07 8.41 -7.97
C VAL A 50 -1.21 7.68 -8.37
N TYR A 51 -1.60 7.76 -9.64
CA TYR A 51 -2.84 7.13 -10.11
C TYR A 51 -2.81 5.60 -10.02
N LEU A 52 -1.69 4.96 -10.36
CA LEU A 52 -1.56 3.51 -10.19
C LEU A 52 -1.67 3.11 -8.73
N SER A 53 -0.98 3.82 -7.84
CA SER A 53 -1.08 3.60 -6.39
C SER A 53 -2.49 3.84 -5.86
N THR A 54 -3.23 4.80 -6.43
CA THR A 54 -4.60 5.12 -6.06
C THR A 54 -5.58 4.04 -6.49
N ILE A 55 -5.39 3.44 -7.68
CA ILE A 55 -6.21 2.30 -8.10
C ILE A 55 -5.96 1.10 -7.17
N ILE A 56 -4.69 0.82 -6.84
CA ILE A 56 -4.34 -0.22 -5.85
C ILE A 56 -5.03 0.09 -4.52
N GLN A 57 -4.91 1.32 -4.02
CA GLN A 57 -5.51 1.75 -2.76
C GLN A 57 -7.02 1.55 -2.74
N PHE A 58 -7.71 2.03 -3.78
CA PHE A 58 -9.15 1.90 -3.91
C PHE A 58 -9.62 0.44 -3.91
N CYS A 59 -8.94 -0.43 -4.67
CA CYS A 59 -9.25 -1.86 -4.69
C CYS A 59 -9.03 -2.54 -3.33
N GLN A 60 -7.96 -2.17 -2.62
CA GLN A 60 -7.63 -2.71 -1.32
C GLN A 60 -8.56 -2.17 -0.22
N ASP A 61 -8.98 -0.92 -0.31
CA ASP A 61 -9.94 -0.33 0.62
C ASP A 61 -11.34 -0.95 0.46
N ILE A 62 -11.75 -1.33 -0.77
CA ILE A 62 -12.99 -2.10 -0.97
C ILE A 62 -12.94 -3.41 -0.18
N LEU A 63 -11.81 -4.11 -0.21
CA LEU A 63 -11.59 -5.32 0.56
C LEU A 63 -11.62 -5.03 2.05
N MET A 64 -10.84 -4.05 2.51
CA MET A 64 -10.71 -3.72 3.93
C MET A 64 -12.05 -3.33 4.55
N TYR A 65 -12.78 -2.41 3.92
CA TYR A 65 -14.08 -1.95 4.41
C TYR A 65 -15.16 -3.03 4.28
N GLY A 66 -15.21 -3.72 3.14
CA GLY A 66 -16.19 -4.79 2.90
C GLY A 66 -15.99 -5.95 3.85
N PHE A 67 -14.77 -6.47 3.98
CA PHE A 67 -14.50 -7.58 4.89
C PHE A 67 -14.73 -7.17 6.35
N SER A 68 -14.17 -6.04 6.80
CA SER A 68 -14.24 -5.67 8.22
C SER A 68 -15.67 -5.38 8.68
N THR A 69 -16.48 -4.75 7.82
CA THR A 69 -17.87 -4.40 8.15
C THR A 69 -18.76 -5.63 8.16
N PHE A 70 -18.58 -6.54 7.19
CA PHE A 70 -19.50 -7.66 6.98
C PHE A 70 -19.01 -8.98 7.59
N LEU A 71 -17.79 -9.07 8.12
CA LEU A 71 -17.26 -10.29 8.73
C LEU A 71 -18.18 -10.89 9.81
N PRO A 72 -18.69 -10.14 10.81
CA PRO A 72 -19.63 -10.70 11.78
C PRO A 72 -20.92 -11.22 11.12
N SER A 73 -21.41 -10.52 10.09
CA SER A 73 -22.61 -10.91 9.35
C SER A 73 -22.38 -12.15 8.49
N ILE A 74 -21.20 -12.32 7.91
CA ILE A 74 -20.78 -13.53 7.18
C ILE A 74 -20.73 -14.72 8.15
N LEU A 75 -20.10 -14.56 9.31
CA LEU A 75 -20.02 -15.61 10.34
C LEU A 75 -21.41 -16.01 10.86
N LYS A 76 -22.29 -15.04 11.09
CA LYS A 76 -23.66 -15.31 11.54
C LYS A 76 -24.50 -15.98 10.46
N SER A 77 -24.54 -15.39 9.27
CA SER A 77 -25.53 -15.72 8.25
C SER A 77 -25.13 -16.92 7.39
N ASP A 78 -23.83 -17.10 7.16
CA ASP A 78 -23.31 -18.11 6.24
C ASP A 78 -22.67 -19.32 6.95
N LEU A 79 -22.27 -19.16 8.22
CA LEU A 79 -21.76 -20.26 9.05
C LEU A 79 -22.72 -20.67 10.19
N GLY A 80 -23.81 -19.93 10.40
CA GLY A 80 -24.86 -20.29 11.36
C GLY A 80 -24.51 -20.04 12.83
N TYR A 81 -23.47 -19.24 13.10
CA TYR A 81 -23.12 -18.85 14.47
C TYR A 81 -24.12 -17.87 15.07
N THR A 82 -24.28 -17.86 16.40
CA THR A 82 -25.08 -16.82 17.06
C THR A 82 -24.42 -15.44 16.96
N SER A 83 -25.18 -14.36 17.16
CA SER A 83 -24.62 -12.99 17.12
C SER A 83 -23.47 -12.78 18.11
N LEU A 84 -23.51 -13.44 19.27
CA LEU A 84 -22.43 -13.39 20.26
C LEU A 84 -21.20 -14.17 19.77
N GLN A 85 -21.44 -15.35 19.17
CA GLN A 85 -20.38 -16.19 18.62
C GLN A 85 -19.63 -15.54 17.47
N ALA A 86 -20.35 -14.95 16.53
CA ALA A 86 -19.76 -14.22 15.42
C ALA A 86 -18.81 -13.11 15.89
N GLN A 87 -19.19 -12.35 16.93
CA GLN A 87 -18.37 -11.26 17.45
C GLN A 87 -17.05 -11.74 18.04
N TYR A 88 -17.06 -12.69 18.98
CA TYR A 88 -15.81 -13.15 19.58
C TYR A 88 -14.93 -13.91 18.57
N LEU A 89 -15.51 -14.54 17.55
CA LEU A 89 -14.76 -15.22 16.47
C LEU A 89 -14.06 -14.25 15.51
N THR A 90 -14.46 -12.97 15.46
CA THR A 90 -13.73 -11.95 14.68
C THR A 90 -12.44 -11.49 15.35
N VAL A 91 -12.38 -11.53 16.69
CA VAL A 91 -11.20 -11.11 17.47
C VAL A 91 -9.92 -11.84 17.03
N PRO A 92 -9.88 -13.19 16.99
CA PRO A 92 -8.67 -13.89 16.57
C PRO A 92 -8.32 -13.63 15.10
N CYS A 93 -9.29 -13.39 14.22
CA CYS A 93 -9.05 -13.01 12.83
C CYS A 93 -8.30 -11.67 12.73
N TYR A 94 -8.74 -10.65 13.48
CA TYR A 94 -8.05 -9.35 13.49
C TYR A 94 -6.69 -9.40 14.17
N MET A 95 -6.53 -10.16 15.26
CA MET A 95 -5.24 -10.38 15.91
C MET A 95 -4.23 -11.04 14.95
N PHE A 96 -4.70 -12.03 14.19
CA PHE A 96 -3.91 -12.67 13.15
C PHE A 96 -3.52 -11.68 12.05
N SER A 97 -4.48 -10.91 11.53
CA SER A 97 -4.24 -9.85 10.54
C SER A 97 -3.18 -8.85 10.99
N GLY A 98 -3.27 -8.36 12.23
CA GLY A 98 -2.29 -7.42 12.80
C GLY A 98 -0.90 -8.02 12.92
N THR A 99 -0.81 -9.29 13.32
CA THR A 99 0.47 -10.02 13.41
C THR A 99 1.13 -10.15 12.03
N VAL A 100 0.35 -10.57 11.03
CA VAL A 100 0.81 -10.70 9.64
C VAL A 100 1.27 -9.35 9.09
N PHE A 101 0.52 -8.28 9.35
CA PHE A 101 0.90 -6.94 8.91
C PHE A 101 2.23 -6.47 9.52
N ILE A 102 2.46 -6.69 10.81
CA ILE A 102 3.73 -6.34 11.46
C ILE A 102 4.89 -7.12 10.85
N LEU A 103 4.70 -8.42 10.61
CA LEU A 103 5.71 -9.25 9.95
C LEU A 103 5.98 -8.79 8.53
N ALA A 104 4.93 -8.51 7.75
CA ALA A 104 5.04 -8.00 6.39
C ALA A 104 5.75 -6.64 6.36
N ALA A 105 5.43 -5.72 7.27
CA ALA A 105 6.11 -4.43 7.40
C ALA A 105 7.60 -4.61 7.71
N ARG A 106 7.96 -5.50 8.65
CA ARG A 106 9.38 -5.79 8.95
C ARG A 106 10.12 -6.39 7.76
N VAL A 107 9.50 -7.31 7.03
CA VAL A 107 10.09 -7.92 5.83
C VAL A 107 10.23 -6.87 4.72
N SER A 108 9.21 -6.05 4.50
CA SER A 108 9.19 -4.94 3.54
C SER A 108 10.32 -3.95 3.80
N ASP A 109 10.49 -3.52 5.04
CA ASP A 109 11.51 -2.54 5.41
C ASP A 109 12.93 -3.11 5.31
N LYS A 110 13.12 -4.40 5.64
CA LYS A 110 14.42 -5.07 5.52
C LYS A 110 14.81 -5.36 4.07
N THR A 111 13.87 -5.81 3.25
CA THR A 111 14.14 -6.23 1.87
C THR A 111 14.04 -5.08 0.87
N ARG A 112 13.35 -3.98 1.21
CA ARG A 112 12.99 -2.89 0.30
C ARG A 112 12.28 -3.40 -0.96
N ILE A 113 11.51 -4.47 -0.82
CA ILE A 113 10.67 -5.04 -1.88
C ILE A 113 9.21 -4.93 -1.42
N ARG A 114 8.44 -4.05 -2.06
CA ARG A 114 7.07 -3.69 -1.67
C ARG A 114 6.04 -4.26 -2.62
N GLY A 115 6.19 -4.07 -3.94
CA GLY A 115 5.24 -4.56 -4.92
C GLY A 115 5.04 -6.08 -4.90
N PRO A 116 6.11 -6.91 -4.96
CA PRO A 116 5.99 -8.37 -4.85
C PRO A 116 5.38 -8.85 -3.53
N LEU A 117 5.61 -8.15 -2.43
CA LEU A 117 5.03 -8.49 -1.14
C LEU A 117 3.52 -8.23 -1.12
N ILE A 118 3.07 -7.10 -1.68
CA ILE A 118 1.64 -6.80 -1.88
C ILE A 118 0.98 -7.91 -2.71
N ILE A 119 1.59 -8.27 -3.84
CA ILE A 119 1.07 -9.34 -4.71
C ILE A 119 0.98 -10.67 -3.96
N LEU A 120 2.00 -11.04 -3.18
CA LEU A 120 2.00 -12.28 -2.40
C LEU A 120 0.84 -12.34 -1.41
N LEU A 121 0.60 -11.24 -0.67
CA LEU A 121 -0.50 -11.16 0.29
C LEU A 121 -1.86 -11.22 -0.42
N ASP A 122 -2.01 -10.51 -1.53
CA ASP A 122 -3.23 -10.50 -2.34
C ASP A 122 -3.59 -11.87 -2.92
N LEU A 123 -2.59 -12.71 -3.24
CA LEU A 123 -2.84 -14.09 -3.69
C LEU A 123 -3.54 -14.93 -2.61
N PHE A 124 -3.20 -14.75 -1.33
CA PHE A 124 -3.94 -15.39 -0.24
C PHE A 124 -5.38 -14.86 -0.16
N GLY A 125 -5.58 -13.57 -0.40
CA GLY A 125 -6.91 -12.95 -0.51
C GLY A 125 -7.75 -13.57 -1.63
N ILE A 126 -7.18 -13.79 -2.81
CA ILE A 126 -7.85 -14.47 -3.93
C ILE A 126 -8.34 -15.85 -3.52
N VAL A 127 -7.46 -16.65 -2.90
CA VAL A 127 -7.81 -18.01 -2.45
C VAL A 127 -8.92 -17.95 -1.40
N GLY A 128 -8.83 -17.02 -0.44
CA GLY A 128 -9.86 -16.84 0.59
C GLY A 128 -11.23 -16.49 0.02
N TYR A 129 -11.32 -15.48 -0.86
CA TYR A 129 -12.60 -15.12 -1.48
C TYR A 129 -13.13 -16.21 -2.44
N ALA A 130 -12.24 -16.91 -3.15
CA ALA A 130 -12.65 -18.06 -3.97
C ALA A 130 -13.25 -19.19 -3.13
N LEU A 131 -12.70 -19.46 -1.94
CA LEU A 131 -13.25 -20.45 -1.00
C LEU A 131 -14.60 -19.99 -0.41
N LEU A 132 -14.79 -18.70 -0.11
CA LEU A 132 -16.08 -18.18 0.34
C LEU A 132 -17.17 -18.28 -0.74
N LEU A 133 -16.80 -18.08 -2.00
CA LEU A 133 -17.70 -18.25 -3.14
C LEU A 133 -17.97 -19.72 -3.47
N GLY A 134 -16.99 -20.59 -3.21
CA GLY A 134 -17.14 -22.03 -3.32
C GLY A 134 -18.12 -22.56 -2.28
N GLY A 135 -19.01 -23.47 -2.66
CA GLY A 135 -19.97 -24.11 -1.76
C GLY A 135 -19.31 -25.10 -0.78
N THR A 136 -18.36 -24.63 0.04
CA THR A 136 -17.55 -25.45 0.95
C THR A 136 -18.19 -25.56 2.34
N SER A 137 -17.66 -26.46 3.17
CA SER A 137 -18.09 -26.62 4.56
C SER A 137 -17.79 -25.38 5.43
N SER A 138 -18.50 -25.23 6.54
CA SER A 138 -18.34 -24.08 7.45
C SER A 138 -16.91 -23.92 7.98
N GLY A 139 -16.21 -25.02 8.24
CA GLY A 139 -14.80 -24.98 8.67
C GLY A 139 -13.86 -24.39 7.61
N VAL A 140 -14.09 -24.71 6.34
CA VAL A 140 -13.32 -24.15 5.22
C VAL A 140 -13.62 -22.67 5.04
N LYS A 141 -14.87 -22.24 5.21
CA LYS A 141 -15.25 -20.81 5.17
C LYS A 141 -14.60 -20.01 6.29
N TYR A 142 -14.52 -20.58 7.50
CA TYR A 142 -13.82 -19.91 8.60
C TYR A 142 -12.32 -19.79 8.33
N PHE A 143 -11.70 -20.84 7.80
CA PHE A 143 -10.30 -20.78 7.35
C PHE A 143 -10.09 -19.74 6.23
N ALA A 144 -11.04 -19.62 5.30
CA ALA A 144 -11.01 -18.61 4.25
C ALA A 144 -10.98 -17.17 4.81
N CYS A 145 -11.65 -16.90 5.93
CA CYS A 145 -11.56 -15.62 6.62
C CYS A 145 -10.11 -15.31 7.07
N TYR A 146 -9.36 -16.31 7.57
CA TYR A 146 -7.95 -16.11 7.94
C TYR A 146 -7.06 -15.82 6.72
N LEU A 147 -7.34 -16.44 5.58
CA LEU A 147 -6.62 -16.16 4.34
C LEU A 147 -6.87 -14.72 3.86
N ILE A 148 -8.12 -14.23 3.95
CA ILE A 148 -8.44 -12.84 3.62
C ILE A 148 -7.79 -11.86 4.62
N CYS A 149 -7.69 -12.24 5.89
CA CYS A 149 -6.97 -11.45 6.90
C CYS A 149 -5.48 -11.23 6.55
N MET A 150 -4.85 -12.09 5.73
CA MET A 150 -3.46 -11.87 5.31
C MET A 150 -3.28 -10.58 4.49
N CYS A 151 -4.27 -10.22 3.66
CA CYS A 151 -4.20 -9.04 2.80
C CYS A 151 -4.95 -7.82 3.37
N LEU A 152 -5.62 -7.94 4.52
CA LEU A 152 -6.52 -6.90 5.04
C LEU A 152 -5.84 -5.54 5.26
N TYR A 153 -4.56 -5.53 5.65
CA TYR A 153 -3.78 -4.32 5.93
C TYR A 153 -2.74 -3.99 4.83
N VAL A 154 -2.87 -4.58 3.65
CA VAL A 154 -2.11 -4.19 2.44
C VAL A 154 -2.23 -2.69 2.10
N PRO A 155 -3.37 -1.99 2.31
CA PRO A 155 -3.45 -0.52 2.16
C PRO A 155 -2.27 0.25 2.77
N GLY A 156 -1.88 -0.09 4.02
CA GLY A 156 -0.78 0.58 4.70
C GLY A 156 0.59 0.35 4.05
N LEU A 157 0.80 -0.82 3.44
CA LEU A 157 2.03 -1.11 2.68
C LEU A 157 2.08 -0.30 1.37
N ASN A 158 0.93 -0.14 0.69
CA ASN A 158 0.82 0.65 -0.53
C ASN A 158 1.05 2.15 -0.26
N GLU A 159 0.44 2.70 0.79
CA GLU A 159 0.68 4.09 1.21
C GLU A 159 2.16 4.35 1.51
N ALA A 160 2.79 3.45 2.27
CA ALA A 160 4.22 3.53 2.53
C ALA A 160 5.02 3.50 1.22
N TRP A 161 4.66 2.61 0.29
CA TRP A 161 5.32 2.46 -1.01
C TRP A 161 5.25 3.73 -1.85
N LEU A 162 4.08 4.37 -1.91
CA LEU A 162 3.88 5.65 -2.58
C LEU A 162 4.70 6.75 -1.92
N ALA A 163 4.67 6.84 -0.59
CA ALA A 163 5.39 7.86 0.18
C ALA A 163 6.91 7.80 -0.04
N THR A 164 7.47 6.60 -0.25
CA THR A 164 8.90 6.42 -0.54
C THR A 164 9.28 6.74 -1.99
N ASN A 165 8.33 6.69 -2.91
CA ASN A 165 8.57 6.87 -4.35
C ASN A 165 8.18 8.26 -4.88
N LEU A 166 7.80 9.18 -4.00
CA LEU A 166 7.47 10.56 -4.32
C LEU A 166 8.40 11.53 -3.59
N ALA A 167 9.00 12.43 -4.36
CA ALA A 167 9.75 13.60 -3.90
C ALA A 167 9.53 14.72 -4.93
N PRO A 168 9.48 16.02 -4.57
CA PRO A 168 9.79 16.62 -3.26
C PRO A 168 8.62 16.58 -2.25
N ARG A 169 8.77 17.25 -1.09
CA ARG A 169 7.81 17.15 0.03
C ARG A 169 6.37 17.50 -0.35
N PHE A 170 6.15 18.55 -1.13
CA PHE A 170 4.79 19.01 -1.45
C PHE A 170 4.16 18.08 -2.48
N LYS A 171 4.91 17.64 -3.50
CA LYS A 171 4.47 16.60 -4.45
C LYS A 171 4.03 15.33 -3.73
N ARG A 172 4.83 14.86 -2.78
CA ARG A 172 4.50 13.69 -1.94
C ARG A 172 3.23 13.89 -1.13
N ALA A 173 3.09 15.04 -0.46
CA ALA A 173 1.91 15.34 0.33
C ALA A 173 0.63 15.37 -0.52
N VAL A 174 0.66 16.01 -1.69
CA VAL A 174 -0.46 16.05 -2.63
C VAL A 174 -0.76 14.65 -3.18
N GLY A 175 0.25 13.88 -3.56
CA GLY A 175 0.08 12.51 -4.06
C GLY A 175 -0.57 11.57 -3.04
N LEU A 176 -0.12 11.61 -1.78
CA LEU A 176 -0.73 10.85 -0.69
C LEU A 176 -2.15 11.33 -0.37
N GLY A 177 -2.39 12.65 -0.43
CA GLY A 177 -3.72 13.21 -0.25
C GLY A 177 -4.70 12.73 -1.32
N ILE A 178 -4.29 12.69 -2.59
CA ILE A 178 -5.12 12.15 -3.69
C ILE A 178 -5.40 10.67 -3.46
N ASN A 179 -4.36 9.91 -3.09
CA ASN A 179 -4.43 8.48 -2.84
C ASN A 179 -5.47 8.16 -1.75
N GLN A 180 -5.38 8.82 -0.59
CA GLN A 180 -6.33 8.62 0.51
C GLN A 180 -7.74 9.10 0.18
N THR A 181 -7.87 10.26 -0.49
CA THR A 181 -9.18 10.83 -0.80
C THR A 181 -9.98 9.90 -1.70
N LEU A 182 -9.35 9.39 -2.75
CA LEU A 182 -9.98 8.46 -3.67
C LEU A 182 -10.10 7.05 -3.07
N GLY A 183 -9.13 6.61 -2.26
CA GLY A 183 -9.21 5.36 -1.50
C GLY A 183 -10.44 5.31 -0.61
N ASN A 184 -10.71 6.36 0.17
CA ASN A 184 -11.88 6.43 1.05
C ASN A 184 -13.24 6.34 0.32
N VAL A 185 -13.31 6.68 -0.98
CA VAL A 185 -14.54 6.50 -1.78
C VAL A 185 -14.94 5.01 -1.86
N ALA A 186 -13.97 4.10 -1.75
CA ALA A 186 -14.20 2.67 -1.69
C ALA A 186 -15.18 2.27 -0.58
N GLY A 187 -15.22 2.98 0.55
CA GLY A 187 -16.12 2.66 1.65
C GLY A 187 -17.60 2.78 1.28
N VAL A 188 -17.93 3.77 0.45
CA VAL A 188 -19.29 3.94 -0.09
C VAL A 188 -19.61 2.79 -1.05
N VAL A 189 -18.67 2.43 -1.92
CA VAL A 189 -18.84 1.34 -2.88
C VAL A 189 -18.99 0.00 -2.16
N SER A 190 -18.13 -0.32 -1.18
CA SER A 190 -18.20 -1.57 -0.43
C SER A 190 -19.53 -1.76 0.27
N ALA A 191 -20.11 -0.69 0.84
CA ALA A 191 -21.42 -0.74 1.48
C ALA A 191 -22.55 -1.08 0.48
N GLN A 192 -22.45 -0.62 -0.77
CA GLN A 192 -23.46 -0.88 -1.81
C GLN A 192 -23.35 -2.27 -2.43
N VAL A 193 -22.13 -2.78 -2.57
CA VAL A 193 -21.89 -4.10 -3.20
C VAL A 193 -22.29 -5.24 -2.25
N TYR A 194 -22.12 -5.06 -0.93
CA TYR A 194 -22.49 -6.04 0.10
C TYR A 194 -23.97 -5.93 0.54
N ARG A 195 -24.89 -5.97 -0.42
CA ARG A 195 -26.34 -5.78 -0.19
C ARG A 195 -27.16 -7.06 -0.03
N ASP A 196 -26.64 -8.21 -0.48
CA ASP A 196 -27.41 -9.46 -0.61
C ASP A 196 -26.99 -10.54 0.41
N PRO A 197 -27.46 -10.48 1.67
CA PRO A 197 -27.29 -11.58 2.63
C PRO A 197 -28.08 -12.83 2.19
N PRO A 198 -27.71 -14.05 2.64
CA PRO A 198 -26.61 -14.38 3.57
C PRO A 198 -25.27 -14.66 2.88
N LYS A 199 -25.28 -14.93 1.57
CA LYS A 199 -24.09 -15.41 0.84
C LYS A 199 -23.20 -14.29 0.29
N TYR A 200 -23.70 -13.04 0.22
CA TYR A 200 -22.96 -11.88 -0.26
C TYR A 200 -22.18 -12.11 -1.56
N VAL A 201 -22.74 -12.91 -2.49
CA VAL A 201 -22.02 -13.39 -3.69
C VAL A 201 -21.51 -12.23 -4.53
N LEU A 202 -22.33 -11.19 -4.71
CA LEU A 202 -21.93 -9.99 -5.43
C LEU A 202 -20.77 -9.26 -4.73
N GLY A 203 -20.84 -9.11 -3.41
CA GLY A 203 -19.78 -8.54 -2.57
C GLY A 203 -18.46 -9.29 -2.73
N HIS A 204 -18.50 -10.60 -2.55
CA HIS A 204 -17.32 -11.46 -2.66
C HIS A 204 -16.72 -11.48 -4.06
N ALA A 205 -17.54 -11.59 -5.11
CA ALA A 205 -17.07 -11.62 -6.49
C ALA A 205 -16.49 -10.27 -6.93
N PHE A 206 -17.11 -9.16 -6.54
CA PHE A 206 -16.61 -7.82 -6.84
C PHE A 206 -15.29 -7.53 -6.14
N THR A 207 -15.19 -7.86 -4.84
CA THR A 207 -13.92 -7.71 -4.10
C THR A 207 -12.84 -8.60 -4.68
N LEU A 208 -13.15 -9.84 -5.06
CA LEU A 208 -12.21 -10.74 -5.74
C LEU A 208 -11.66 -10.12 -7.04
N GLY A 209 -12.53 -9.51 -7.86
CA GLY A 209 -12.12 -8.77 -9.05
C GLY A 209 -11.24 -7.55 -8.73
N CYS A 210 -11.54 -6.84 -7.64
CA CYS A 210 -10.73 -5.72 -7.17
C CYS A 210 -9.33 -6.17 -6.73
N ILE A 211 -9.20 -7.30 -6.01
CA ILE A 211 -7.89 -7.86 -5.66
C ILE A 211 -7.10 -8.21 -6.92
N GLY A 212 -7.74 -8.84 -7.90
CA GLY A 212 -7.10 -9.14 -9.19
C GLY A 212 -6.59 -7.88 -9.90
N MET A 213 -7.40 -6.81 -9.92
CA MET A 213 -6.99 -5.51 -10.45
C MET A 213 -5.84 -4.89 -9.64
N GLY A 214 -5.88 -4.99 -8.31
CA GLY A 214 -4.82 -4.57 -7.41
C GLY A 214 -3.49 -5.27 -7.69
N ILE A 215 -3.51 -6.59 -7.92
CA ILE A 215 -2.33 -7.37 -8.32
C ILE A 215 -1.77 -6.88 -9.65
N LEU A 216 -2.63 -6.69 -10.67
CA LEU A 216 -2.20 -6.21 -11.99
C LEU A 216 -1.56 -4.84 -11.90
N CYS A 217 -2.17 -3.90 -11.17
CA CYS A 217 -1.62 -2.56 -10.97
C CYS A 217 -0.33 -2.59 -10.13
N SER A 218 -0.24 -3.45 -9.11
CA SER A 218 0.98 -3.63 -8.30
C SER A 218 2.13 -4.20 -9.13
N ALA A 219 1.85 -5.19 -9.97
CA ALA A 219 2.84 -5.75 -10.91
C ALA A 219 3.29 -4.69 -11.92
N LEU A 220 2.35 -3.93 -12.50
CA LEU A 220 2.67 -2.84 -13.42
C LEU A 220 3.54 -1.76 -12.75
N SER A 221 3.17 -1.31 -11.56
CA SER A 221 3.97 -0.35 -10.77
C SER A 221 5.37 -0.90 -10.49
N THR A 222 5.50 -2.15 -10.06
CA THR A 222 6.79 -2.82 -9.81
C THR A 222 7.66 -2.80 -11.08
N VAL A 223 7.11 -3.19 -12.23
CA VAL A 223 7.83 -3.22 -13.51
C VAL A 223 8.23 -1.82 -13.97
N LEU A 224 7.34 -0.83 -13.84
CA LEU A 224 7.62 0.56 -14.22
C LEU A 224 8.74 1.16 -13.37
N LEU A 225 8.72 0.94 -12.06
CA LEU A 225 9.76 1.41 -11.14
C LEU A 225 11.09 0.68 -11.39
N ALA A 226 11.07 -0.64 -11.62
CA ALA A 226 12.26 -1.40 -11.97
C ALA A 226 12.87 -0.98 -13.32
N ARG A 227 12.04 -0.61 -14.30
CA ARG A 227 12.49 -0.06 -15.58
C ARG A 227 13.10 1.33 -15.41
N ARG A 228 12.48 2.20 -14.61
CA ARG A 228 13.03 3.53 -14.27
C ARG A 228 14.35 3.43 -13.53
N ASN A 229 14.48 2.53 -12.55
CA ASN A 229 15.73 2.28 -11.85
C ASN A 229 16.85 1.85 -12.81
N ARG A 230 16.57 0.93 -13.74
CA ARG A 230 17.54 0.50 -14.76
C ARG A 230 17.96 1.63 -15.70
N ALA A 231 17.02 2.49 -16.11
CA ALA A 231 17.33 3.65 -16.92
C ALA A 231 18.19 4.67 -16.15
N ASN A 232 17.87 4.93 -14.89
CA ASN A 232 18.62 5.83 -14.02
C ASN A 232 20.06 5.35 -13.77
N ILE A 233 20.27 4.04 -13.56
CA ILE A 233 21.62 3.47 -13.42
C ILE A 233 22.46 3.71 -14.68
N ARG A 234 21.90 3.45 -15.87
CA ARG A 234 22.58 3.70 -17.15
C ARG A 234 22.90 5.18 -17.37
N ALA A 235 21.96 6.07 -17.00
CA ALA A 235 22.17 7.51 -17.12
C ALA A 235 23.23 8.06 -16.16
N CYS A 236 23.39 7.45 -14.97
CA CYS A 236 24.48 7.78 -14.05
C CYS A 236 25.85 7.42 -14.64
N GLU A 237 25.96 6.32 -15.39
CA GLU A 237 27.21 5.91 -16.05
C GLU A 237 27.63 6.89 -17.16
N THR A 238 26.65 7.51 -17.85
CA THR A 238 26.89 8.44 -18.96
C THR A 238 26.87 9.91 -18.57
N GLY A 239 26.46 10.26 -17.34
CA GLY A 239 26.34 11.64 -16.85
C GLY A 239 25.23 12.47 -17.50
N VAL A 240 24.45 11.88 -18.41
CA VAL A 240 23.37 12.54 -19.16
C VAL A 240 22.22 11.55 -19.33
N ASP A 241 20.99 11.97 -19.02
CA ASP A 241 19.78 11.19 -19.30
C ASP A 241 19.57 11.04 -20.82
N GLY A 242 18.92 9.97 -21.27
CA GLY A 242 18.71 9.65 -22.70
C GLY A 242 17.90 10.69 -23.50
N ARG A 243 17.48 11.80 -22.87
CA ARG A 243 16.79 12.94 -23.47
C ARG A 243 17.66 14.22 -23.53
N GLY A 244 18.90 14.20 -23.03
CA GLY A 244 19.77 15.37 -22.98
C GLY A 244 19.35 16.45 -21.97
N ILE A 245 18.41 16.15 -21.06
CA ILE A 245 17.87 17.10 -20.07
C ILE A 245 18.46 16.78 -18.70
N LYS A 246 18.93 17.83 -18.00
CA LYS A 246 19.39 17.73 -16.62
C LYS A 246 18.21 17.42 -15.69
N ARG A 247 18.16 16.19 -15.16
CA ARG A 247 17.18 15.78 -14.16
C ARG A 247 17.85 15.74 -12.79
N ASP A 248 17.81 16.87 -12.09
CA ASP A 248 18.53 17.05 -10.82
C ASP A 248 17.57 17.20 -9.62
N ILE A 249 16.24 17.10 -9.82
CA ILE A 249 15.24 17.51 -8.83
C ILE A 249 14.29 16.36 -8.47
N GLY A 250 14.11 16.12 -7.17
CA GLY A 250 13.08 15.23 -6.63
C GLY A 250 13.16 13.79 -7.14
N ASP A 251 12.01 13.17 -7.38
CA ASP A 251 11.89 11.81 -7.90
C ASP A 251 12.17 11.68 -9.40
N ASP A 252 12.34 12.80 -10.12
CA ASP A 252 12.78 12.80 -11.51
C ASP A 252 14.31 12.68 -11.65
N SER A 253 15.06 12.85 -10.55
CA SER A 253 16.53 12.81 -10.56
C SER A 253 17.10 11.46 -11.01
N ILE A 254 18.20 11.49 -11.77
CA ILE A 254 18.95 10.28 -12.17
C ILE A 254 19.55 9.54 -10.97
N GLU A 255 19.82 10.27 -9.88
CA GLU A 255 20.34 9.70 -8.63
C GLU A 255 19.24 9.07 -7.78
N PHE A 256 17.96 9.40 -8.05
CA PHE A 256 16.84 8.83 -7.33
C PHE A 256 16.73 7.32 -7.60
N ARG A 257 16.50 6.56 -6.52
CA ARG A 257 16.32 5.11 -6.56
C ARG A 257 14.94 4.78 -6.01
N PHE A 258 14.08 4.27 -6.90
CA PHE A 258 12.74 3.85 -6.53
C PHE A 258 12.78 2.52 -5.77
N VAL A 259 11.88 2.37 -4.82
CA VAL A 259 11.62 1.10 -4.14
C VAL A 259 10.62 0.33 -5.02
N THR A 260 10.95 -0.90 -5.41
CA THR A 260 10.11 -1.77 -6.24
C THR A 260 9.18 -2.64 -5.42
#